data_AF-G5SX94-F1
#
_entry.id   AF-G5SX94-F1
#
_cell.length_a   1.000
_cell.length_b   1.000
_cell.length_c   1.000
_cell.angle_alpha   90.00
_cell.angle_beta   90.00
_cell.angle_gamma   90.00
#
_symmetry.space_group_name_H-M   'P 1'
#
loop_
_entity.id
_entity.type
_entity.pdbx_description
1 polymer ?
#
loop_
_entity_poly.entity_id
_entity_poly.type
_entity_poly.pdbx_seq_one_letter_code
_entity_poly.pdbx_strand_id
1 'polypeptide(L)'
;MGEKFAYYKFPITLNPFGILFHPFAIENIITRALQSIPYVAEDFFLHNELWHSFDFHSDMSHISLKESISLANRQQTLLYDTLHRANFCFLTLGTAWVYIYNSTDR
;
A
#
# COMPACT_ATOMS: atom_id res chain seq x y z
N MET A 1 -15.46 4.58 5.81
CA MET A 1 -15.30 6.03 6.13
C MET A 1 -14.88 6.83 4.90
N GLY A 2 -13.72 6.52 4.29
CA GLY A 2 -13.18 7.26 3.14
C GLY A 2 -14.13 7.41 1.93
N GLU A 3 -14.90 6.37 1.61
CA GLU A 3 -15.88 6.40 0.51
C GLU A 3 -16.93 7.51 0.64
N LYS A 4 -17.30 7.91 1.87
CA LYS A 4 -18.25 9.01 2.07
C LYS A 4 -17.65 10.35 1.61
N PHE A 5 -16.35 10.58 1.86
CA PHE A 5 -15.69 11.79 1.36
C PHE A 5 -15.65 11.81 -0.17
N ALA A 6 -15.37 10.67 -0.81
CA ALA A 6 -15.43 10.55 -2.28
C ALA A 6 -16.85 10.77 -2.82
N TYR A 7 -17.87 10.22 -2.15
CA TYR A 7 -19.28 10.42 -2.49
C TYR A 7 -19.64 11.92 -2.50
N TYR A 8 -19.21 12.66 -1.47
CA TYR A 8 -19.38 14.11 -1.37
C TYR A 8 -18.34 14.93 -2.17
N LYS A 9 -17.61 14.30 -3.09
CA LYS A 9 -16.68 14.94 -4.06
C LYS A 9 -15.52 15.70 -3.42
N PHE A 10 -15.15 15.37 -2.20
CA PHE A 10 -13.88 15.86 -1.64
C PHE A 10 -12.71 15.32 -2.46
N PRO A 11 -11.69 16.15 -2.76
CA PRO A 11 -10.48 15.68 -3.43
C PRO A 11 -9.67 14.85 -2.44
N ILE A 12 -9.81 13.53 -2.51
CA ILE A 12 -9.13 12.59 -1.62
C ILE A 12 -8.29 11.58 -2.40
N THR A 13 -7.28 11.04 -1.75
CA THR A 13 -6.70 9.74 -2.10
C THR A 13 -7.16 8.74 -1.04
N LEU A 14 -7.68 7.59 -1.47
CA LEU A 14 -8.20 6.57 -0.59
C LEU A 14 -7.43 5.27 -0.83
N ASN A 15 -6.78 4.75 0.20
CA ASN A 15 -6.19 3.40 0.23
C ASN A 15 -5.39 3.05 -1.05
N PRO A 16 -4.32 3.81 -1.40
CA PRO A 16 -3.62 3.62 -2.67
C PRO A 16 -2.94 2.24 -2.80
N PHE A 17 -2.70 1.56 -1.68
CA PHE A 17 -2.18 0.18 -1.61
C PHE A 17 -3.25 -0.86 -1.25
N GLY A 18 -4.53 -0.52 -1.46
CA GLY A 18 -5.67 -1.31 -1.00
C GLY A 18 -5.93 -1.14 0.50
N ILE A 19 -6.88 -1.91 1.05
CA ILE A 19 -7.29 -1.77 2.45
C ILE A 19 -6.21 -2.36 3.36
N LEU A 20 -5.40 -1.49 3.93
CA LEU A 20 -4.44 -1.83 4.98
C LEU A 20 -5.00 -1.41 6.33
N PHE A 21 -5.00 -2.34 7.28
CA PHE A 21 -5.55 -2.12 8.63
C PHE A 21 -4.55 -2.45 9.73
N HIS A 22 -3.42 -3.07 9.38
CA HIS A 22 -2.35 -3.36 10.32
C HIS A 22 -1.35 -2.17 10.36
N PRO A 23 -1.06 -1.59 11.55
CA PRO A 23 -0.18 -0.44 11.69
C PRO A 23 1.19 -0.53 10.99
N PHE A 24 1.87 -1.68 11.02
CA PHE A 24 3.22 -1.83 10.46
C PHE A 24 3.21 -1.75 8.93
N ALA A 25 2.21 -2.37 8.28
CA ALA A 25 2.05 -2.25 6.83
C ALA A 25 1.78 -0.80 6.41
N ILE A 26 0.95 -0.08 7.18
CA ILE A 26 0.64 1.34 6.93
C ILE A 26 1.90 2.22 7.12
N GLU A 27 2.64 2.01 8.20
CA GLU A 27 3.92 2.69 8.45
C GLU A 27 4.90 2.45 7.31
N ASN A 28 5.05 1.19 6.88
CA ASN A 28 6.00 0.81 5.85
C ASN A 28 5.71 1.53 4.53
N ILE A 29 4.46 1.52 4.05
CA ILE A 29 4.12 2.21 2.79
C ILE A 29 4.30 3.73 2.87
N ILE A 30 4.02 4.35 4.02
CA ILE A 30 4.19 5.79 4.22
C ILE A 30 5.68 6.14 4.24
N THR A 31 6.47 5.41 5.02
CA THR A 31 7.91 5.60 5.14
C THR A 31 8.58 5.41 3.79
N ARG A 32 8.25 4.32 3.10
CA ARG A 32 8.78 3.97 1.79
C ARG A 32 8.43 5.03 0.73
N ALA A 33 7.21 5.57 0.75
CA ALA A 33 6.82 6.68 -0.12
C ALA A 33 7.64 7.95 0.17
N LEU A 34 7.70 8.39 1.43
CA LEU A 34 8.44 9.60 1.84
C LEU A 34 9.94 9.51 1.55
N GLN A 35 10.52 8.32 1.66
CA GLN A 35 11.93 8.06 1.35
C GLN A 35 12.19 7.77 -0.13
N SER A 36 11.14 7.69 -0.97
CA SER A 36 11.25 7.39 -2.40
C SER A 36 12.01 6.08 -2.70
N ILE A 37 11.83 5.05 -1.86
CA ILE A 37 12.46 3.74 -2.04
C ILE A 37 11.59 2.91 -3.02
N PRO A 38 12.01 2.67 -4.26
CA PRO A 38 11.15 2.01 -5.25
C PRO A 38 10.86 0.56 -4.88
N TYR A 39 9.73 0.04 -5.35
CA TYR A 39 9.42 -1.39 -5.35
C TYR A 39 10.21 -2.09 -6.44
N VAL A 40 10.85 -3.21 -6.09
CA VAL A 40 11.68 -4.06 -6.96
C VAL A 40 11.16 -5.50 -6.95
N ALA A 41 11.72 -6.37 -7.79
CA ALA A 41 11.24 -7.75 -7.94
C ALA A 41 11.25 -8.54 -6.63
N GLU A 42 12.21 -8.26 -5.75
CA GLU A 42 12.41 -8.91 -4.46
C GLU A 42 11.33 -8.55 -3.42
N ASP A 43 10.56 -7.49 -3.65
CA ASP A 43 9.41 -7.13 -2.80
C ASP A 43 8.16 -7.96 -3.10
N PHE A 44 8.20 -8.84 -4.12
CA PHE A 44 7.07 -9.63 -4.57
C PHE A 44 7.33 -11.13 -4.49
N PHE A 45 6.27 -11.88 -4.28
CA PHE A 45 6.29 -13.34 -4.30
C PHE A 45 5.11 -13.90 -5.12
N LEU A 46 5.35 -15.00 -5.82
CA LEU A 46 4.33 -15.68 -6.60
C LEU A 46 3.53 -16.63 -5.69
N HIS A 47 2.22 -16.43 -5.63
CA HIS A 47 1.30 -17.32 -4.91
C HIS A 47 -0.02 -17.42 -5.66
N ASN A 48 -0.49 -18.64 -5.91
CA ASN A 48 -1.70 -18.92 -6.70
C ASN A 48 -1.70 -18.18 -8.04
N GLU A 49 -0.60 -18.27 -8.80
CA GLU A 49 -0.43 -17.67 -10.14
C GLU A 49 -0.49 -16.13 -10.19
N LEU A 50 -0.54 -15.47 -9.03
CA LEU A 50 -0.52 -14.03 -8.89
C LEU A 50 0.71 -13.57 -8.13
N TRP A 51 1.22 -12.40 -8.48
CA TRP A 51 2.31 -11.73 -7.75
C TRP A 51 1.72 -10.88 -6.64
N HIS A 52 2.15 -11.17 -5.41
CA HIS A 52 1.71 -10.50 -4.17
C HIS A 52 2.90 -9.78 -3.52
N SER A 53 2.61 -8.89 -2.58
CA SER A 53 3.57 -8.32 -1.64
C SER A 53 2.91 -8.24 -0.27
N PHE A 54 3.71 -8.25 0.79
CA PHE A 54 3.21 -8.01 2.14
C PHE A 54 2.81 -6.54 2.38
N ASP A 55 3.19 -5.63 1.48
CA ASP A 55 2.94 -4.20 1.60
C ASP A 55 1.57 -3.74 1.07
N PHE A 56 0.86 -4.58 0.29
CA PHE A 56 -0.42 -4.20 -0.31
C PHE A 56 -1.49 -5.27 -0.18
N HIS A 57 -2.75 -4.85 -0.29
CA HIS A 57 -3.90 -5.76 -0.30
C HIS A 57 -3.88 -6.65 -1.54
N SER A 58 -4.38 -7.89 -1.40
CA SER A 58 -4.41 -8.89 -2.50
C SER A 58 -5.15 -8.45 -3.75
N ASP A 59 -6.03 -7.44 -3.65
CA ASP A 59 -6.75 -6.87 -4.79
C ASP A 59 -5.81 -6.16 -5.80
N MET A 60 -4.57 -5.87 -5.38
CA MET A 60 -3.53 -5.32 -6.25
C MET A 60 -2.64 -6.37 -6.88
N SER A 61 -2.83 -7.65 -6.53
CA SER A 61 -2.03 -8.73 -7.08
C SER A 61 -2.33 -8.94 -8.56
N HIS A 62 -1.29 -9.20 -9.35
CA HIS A 62 -1.40 -9.31 -10.80
C HIS A 62 -0.66 -10.54 -11.32
N ILE A 63 -1.09 -11.09 -12.46
CA ILE A 63 -0.46 -12.27 -13.09
C ILE A 63 0.98 -12.02 -13.55
N SER A 64 1.39 -10.75 -13.65
CA SER A 64 2.70 -10.39 -14.17
C SER A 64 3.44 -9.49 -13.18
N LEU A 65 4.69 -9.88 -12.93
CA LEU A 65 5.58 -9.20 -12.00
C LEU A 65 5.85 -7.76 -12.44
N LYS A 66 6.06 -7.56 -13.74
CA LYS A 66 6.36 -6.23 -14.30
C LYS A 66 5.21 -5.24 -14.04
N GLU A 67 3.99 -5.68 -14.25
CA GLU A 67 2.76 -4.92 -14.01
C GLU A 67 2.58 -4.66 -12.52
N SER A 68 2.88 -5.63 -11.67
CA SER A 68 2.82 -5.50 -10.20
C SER A 68 3.81 -4.45 -9.69
N ILE A 69 5.06 -4.50 -10.14
CA ILE A 69 6.11 -3.51 -9.83
C ILE A 69 5.70 -2.13 -10.32
N SER A 70 5.21 -2.03 -11.56
CA SER A 70 4.78 -0.76 -12.16
C SER A 70 3.61 -0.14 -11.38
N LEU A 71 2.61 -0.96 -11.02
CA LEU A 71 1.47 -0.54 -10.22
C LEU A 71 1.91 -0.05 -8.84
N ALA A 72 2.73 -0.82 -8.12
CA ALA A 72 3.19 -0.45 -6.78
C ALA A 72 3.96 0.87 -6.78
N ASN A 73 4.90 1.07 -7.72
CA ASN A 73 5.65 2.31 -7.85
C ASN A 73 4.76 3.51 -8.25
N ARG A 74 3.73 3.28 -9.06
CA ARG A 74 2.72 4.32 -9.38
C ARG A 74 1.93 4.72 -8.14
N GLN A 75 1.51 3.76 -7.32
CA GLN A 75 0.77 4.05 -6.07
C GLN A 75 1.66 4.71 -5.03
N GLN A 76 2.95 4.35 -4.97
CA GLN A 76 3.93 5.01 -4.13
C GLN A 76 4.09 6.50 -4.51
N THR A 77 4.20 6.79 -5.81
CA THR A 77 4.30 8.16 -6.31
C THR A 77 3.04 8.95 -5.98
N LEU A 78 1.86 8.34 -6.19
CA LEU A 78 0.59 8.95 -5.80
C LEU A 78 0.53 9.26 -4.30
N LEU A 79 0.97 8.33 -3.45
CA LEU A 79 1.00 8.51 -2.01
C LEU A 79 1.96 9.64 -1.61
N TYR A 80 3.17 9.66 -2.17
CA TYR A 80 4.15 10.73 -1.95
C TYR A 80 3.56 12.11 -2.30
N ASP A 81 3.00 12.26 -3.49
CA ASP A 81 2.42 13.52 -3.97
C ASP A 81 1.21 13.95 -3.14
N THR A 82 0.41 12.99 -2.66
CA THR A 82 -0.74 13.29 -1.81
C THR A 82 -0.29 13.70 -0.42
N LEU A 83 0.67 13.02 0.19
CA LEU A 83 1.19 13.38 1.52
C LEU A 83 1.78 14.79 1.54
N HIS A 84 2.44 15.22 0.46
CA HIS A 84 2.99 16.57 0.36
C HIS A 84 1.94 17.68 0.18
N ARG A 85 0.77 17.35 -0.40
CA ARG A 85 -0.27 18.33 -0.71
C ARG A 85 -1.45 18.29 0.25
N ALA A 86 -1.61 17.21 1.01
CA ALA A 86 -2.75 17.01 1.89
C ALA A 86 -2.70 17.95 3.11
N ASN A 87 -3.86 18.53 3.43
CA ASN A 87 -4.03 19.27 4.68
C ASN A 87 -4.39 18.34 5.85
N PHE A 88 -4.95 17.17 5.56
CA PHE A 88 -5.42 16.21 6.55
C PHE A 88 -5.06 14.79 6.13
N CYS A 89 -4.60 14.00 7.09
CA CYS A 89 -4.37 12.56 6.95
C CYS A 89 -5.20 11.82 7.98
N PHE A 90 -5.99 10.85 7.55
CA PHE A 90 -6.82 10.02 8.41
C PHE A 90 -6.32 8.58 8.32
N LEU A 91 -5.93 8.00 9.46
CA LEU A 91 -5.51 6.60 9.57
C LEU A 91 -6.54 5.83 10.39
N THR A 92 -6.99 4.68 9.87
CA THR A 92 -7.91 3.77 10.57
C THR A 92 -7.23 2.44 10.80
N LEU A 93 -6.81 2.19 12.04
CA LEU A 93 -6.15 0.95 12.45
C LEU A 93 -7.20 -0.11 12.81
N GLY A 94 -7.08 -1.31 12.26
CA GLY A 94 -8.03 -2.40 12.48
C GLY A 94 -7.54 -3.51 13.41
N THR A 95 -6.27 -3.49 13.83
CA THR A 95 -5.73 -4.47 14.79
C THR A 95 -4.48 -3.94 15.50
N ALA A 96 -4.24 -4.42 16.72
CA ALA A 96 -2.98 -4.25 17.45
C ALA A 96 -2.03 -5.46 17.28
N TRP A 97 -2.49 -6.52 16.61
CA TRP A 97 -1.72 -7.73 16.37
C TRP A 97 -0.97 -7.65 15.05
N VAL A 98 0.29 -8.08 15.09
CA VAL A 98 1.20 -8.17 13.95
C VAL A 98 1.53 -9.64 13.73
N TYR A 99 1.61 -10.06 12.47
CA TYR A 99 2.09 -11.38 12.09
C TYR A 99 3.40 -11.22 11.33
N ILE A 100 4.37 -12.06 11.66
CA ILE A 100 5.67 -12.13 11.00
C ILE A 100 5.71 -13.44 10.24
N TYR A 101 6.11 -13.38 8.98
CA TYR A 101 6.38 -14.55 8.17
C TYR A 101 7.73 -15.17 8.57
N ASN A 102 7.66 -16.36 9.17
CA ASN A 102 8.78 -17.03 9.83
C ASN A 102 10.04 -17.22 8.96
N SER A 103 9.93 -17.28 7.64
CA SER A 103 11.08 -17.48 6.76
C SER A 103 11.82 -16.19 6.37
N THR A 104 11.26 -15.02 6.70
CA THR A 104 11.79 -13.73 6.26
C THR A 104 11.98 -12.72 7.38
N ASP A 105 11.63 -13.05 8.63
CA ASP A 105 11.55 -12.10 9.77
C ASP A 105 10.83 -10.78 9.39
N ARG A 106 9.89 -10.89 8.46
CA ARG A 106 9.06 -9.82 7.88
C ARG A 106 7.61 -10.20 8.00
#